data_AF-A0A1G0AZC3-F1
#
_entry.id   AF-A0A1G0AZC3-F1
#
_cell.length_a   1.000
_cell.length_b   1.000
_cell.length_c   1.000
_cell.angle_alpha   90.00
_cell.angle_beta   90.00
_cell.angle_gamma   90.00
#
_symmetry.space_group_name_H-M   'P 1'
#
loop_
_entity.id
_entity.type
_entity.pdbx_description
1 polymer ?
#
loop_
_entity_poly.entity_id
_entity_poly.type
_entity_poly.pdbx_seq_one_letter_code
_entity_poly.pdbx_strand_id
1 'polypeptide(L)' 'MLSNFIAFFQQINVEEKIKNAPDKNYEIGVVIGTYLPFILLAALAYFIYYKTKNRKDLED' A
#
# COMPACT_ATOMS: atom_id res chain seq x y z
N MET A 1 -11.73 -10.10 -15.52
CA MET A 1 -10.51 -10.65 -14.89
C MET A 1 -9.79 -9.62 -14.02
N LEU A 2 -9.57 -8.38 -14.49
CA LEU A 2 -8.98 -7.30 -13.67
C LEU A 2 -9.82 -6.93 -12.41
N SER A 3 -11.15 -6.94 -12.51
CA SER A 3 -12.03 -6.70 -11.36
C SER A 3 -11.85 -7.69 -10.21
N ASN A 4 -11.49 -8.94 -10.47
CA ASN A 4 -11.29 -9.93 -9.40
C ASN A 4 -9.98 -9.67 -8.64
N PHE A 5 -8.98 -9.12 -9.31
CA PHE A 5 -7.73 -8.70 -8.68
C PHE A 5 -7.93 -7.47 -7.79
N ILE A 6 -8.74 -6.51 -8.26
CA ILE A 6 -9.14 -5.33 -7.47
C ILE A 6 -10.03 -5.76 -6.29
N ALA A 7 -10.97 -6.68 -6.49
CA ALA A 7 -11.83 -7.22 -5.43
C ALA A 7 -11.04 -7.95 -4.34
N PHE A 8 -9.95 -8.65 -4.68
CA PHE A 8 -9.07 -9.30 -3.70
C PHE A 8 -8.39 -8.30 -2.76
N PHE A 9 -8.05 -7.10 -3.27
CA PHE A 9 -7.56 -5.99 -2.47
C PHE A 9 -8.67 -5.19 -1.77
N GLN A 10 -9.90 -5.18 -2.31
CA GLN A 10 -11.03 -4.41 -1.78
C GLN A 10 -11.89 -5.17 -0.76
N GLN A 11 -11.88 -6.50 -0.73
CA GLN A 11 -12.64 -7.31 0.24
C GLN A 11 -11.96 -7.47 1.61
N ILE A 12 -11.32 -6.41 2.09
CA ILE A 12 -10.81 -6.34 3.45
C ILE A 12 -11.81 -5.47 4.20
N ASN A 13 -12.84 -6.08 4.79
CA ASN A 13 -13.74 -5.35 5.69
C ASN A 13 -12.95 -4.99 6.97
N VAL A 14 -12.16 -3.91 6.89
CA VAL A 14 -11.24 -3.46 7.94
C VAL A 14 -12.02 -3.20 9.23
N GLU A 15 -13.22 -2.63 9.10
CA GLU A 15 -14.13 -2.39 10.22
C GLU A 15 -14.50 -3.69 10.94
N GLU A 16 -14.85 -4.74 10.20
CA GLU A 16 -15.15 -6.06 10.78
C GLU A 16 -13.92 -6.74 11.39
N LYS A 17 -12.73 -6.52 10.82
CA LYS A 17 -11.47 -7.04 11.38
C LYS A 17 -11.06 -6.34 12.67
N ILE A 18 -11.29 -5.03 12.77
CA ILE A 18 -11.06 -4.25 13.99
C ILE A 18 -12.09 -4.66 15.05
N LYS A 19 -13.37 -4.76 14.69
CA LYS A 19 -14.45 -5.14 15.62
C LYS A 19 -14.25 -6.52 16.25
N ASN A 20 -13.70 -7.46 15.49
CA ASN A 20 -13.42 -8.82 15.95
C ASN A 20 -11.96 -9.04 16.36
N ALA A 21 -11.18 -7.96 16.56
CA ALA A 21 -9.78 -8.08 16.95
C ALA A 21 -9.66 -8.73 18.34
N PRO A 22 -8.85 -9.80 18.49
CA PRO A 22 -8.67 -10.48 19.78
C PRO A 22 -7.87 -9.63 20.79
N ASP A 23 -7.06 -8.70 20.29
CA ASP A 23 -6.26 -7.79 21.09
C ASP A 23 -5.89 -6.52 20.29
N LYS A 24 -5.26 -5.56 20.99
CA LYS A 24 -4.80 -4.30 20.41
C LYS A 24 -3.68 -4.48 19.38
N ASN A 25 -2.85 -5.51 19.50
CA ASN A 25 -1.74 -5.73 18.58
C ASN A 25 -2.26 -6.18 17.21
N TYR A 26 -3.30 -7.02 17.19
CA TYR A 26 -3.99 -7.42 15.97
C TYR A 26 -4.65 -6.23 15.28
N GLU A 27 -5.34 -5.36 16.04
CA GLU A 27 -5.93 -4.12 15.52
C GLU A 27 -4.87 -3.23 14.84
N ILE A 28 -3.74 -3.00 15.52
CA ILE A 28 -2.62 -2.24 14.97
C ILE A 28 -2.08 -2.89 13.69
N GLY A 29 -1.96 -4.22 13.67
CA GLY A 29 -1.55 -4.97 12.49
C GLY A 29 -2.51 -4.80 11.30
N VAL A 30 -3.82 -4.80 11.56
CA VAL A 30 -4.86 -4.56 10.54
C VAL A 30 -4.76 -3.14 9.98
N VAL A 31 -4.59 -2.13 10.84
CA VAL A 31 -4.44 -0.73 10.44
C VAL A 31 -3.17 -0.54 9.59
N ILE A 32 -2.03 -1.05 10.06
CA ILE A 32 -0.75 -0.96 9.32
C ILE A 32 -0.87 -1.68 7.96
N GLY A 33 -1.42 -2.90 7.95
CA GLY A 33 -1.61 -3.67 6.73
C GLY A 33 -2.50 -2.96 5.70
N THR A 34 -3.48 -2.17 6.16
CA THR A 34 -4.34 -1.36 5.28
C THR A 34 -3.58 -0.24 4.58
N TYR A 35 -2.65 0.42 5.27
CA TYR A 35 -1.87 1.52 4.69
C TYR A 35 -0.62 1.07 3.92
N LEU A 36 -0.17 -0.17 4.13
CA LEU A 36 1.06 -0.71 3.52
C LEU A 36 1.11 -0.59 1.98
N PRO A 37 0.03 -0.88 1.22
CA PRO A 37 0.05 -0.74 -0.25
C PRO A 37 0.34 0.70 -0.70
N PHE A 38 -0.17 1.71 0.01
CA PHE A 38 0.04 3.12 -0.32
C PHE A 38 1.49 3.55 -0.03
N ILE A 39 2.05 3.09 1.09
CA ILE A 39 3.47 3.32 1.41
C ILE A 39 4.36 2.70 0.34
N LEU A 40 4.01 1.51 -0.15
CA LEU A 40 4.73 0.81 -1.21
C LEU A 40 4.71 1.61 -2.53
N LEU A 41 3.56 2.17 -2.90
CA LEU A 41 3.44 3.06 -4.06
C LEU A 41 4.25 4.35 -3.89
N ALA A 42 4.22 4.98 -2.71
CA ALA A 42 5.00 6.18 -2.41
C ALA A 42 6.51 5.90 -2.48
N ALA A 43 6.96 4.76 -1.93
CA ALA A 43 8.35 4.32 -2.01
C ALA A 43 8.77 4.05 -3.45
N LEU A 44 7.91 3.43 -4.26
CA LEU A 44 8.17 3.19 -5.68
C LEU A 44 8.27 4.53 -6.45
N ALA A 45 7.36 5.47 -6.20
CA ALA A 45 7.42 6.80 -6.80
C ALA A 45 8.71 7.54 -6.42
N TYR A 46 9.09 7.49 -5.14
CA TYR A 46 10.35 8.05 -4.67
C TYR A 46 11.56 7.39 -5.32
N PHE A 47 11.55 6.06 -5.45
CA PHE A 47 12.63 5.31 -6.10
C PHE A 47 12.79 5.71 -7.57
N ILE A 48 11.67 5.80 -8.31
CA ILE A 48 11.66 6.26 -9.69
C ILE A 48 12.18 7.70 -9.79
N TYR A 49 11.71 8.60 -8.92
CA TYR A 49 12.19 9.97 -8.85
C TYR A 49 13.70 10.02 -8.58
N TYR A 50 14.19 9.31 -7.57
CA TYR A 50 15.59 9.28 -7.21
C TYR A 50 16.48 8.79 -8.34
N LYS A 51 16.07 7.70 -9.02
CA LYS A 51 16.80 7.16 -10.17
C LYS A 51 16.81 8.14 -11.35
N THR A 52 15.72 8.87 -11.56
CA THR A 52 15.53 9.77 -12.70
C THR A 52 16.12 11.16 -12.46
N LYS A 53 16.21 11.62 -11.20
CA LYS A 53 16.63 12.97 -10.83
C LYS A 53 18.05 13.33 -11.29
N ASN A 54 18.96 12.36 -11.37
CA ASN A 54 20.37 12.58 -11.72
C ASN A 54 20.71 12.13 -13.15
N ARG A 55 19.69 11.90 -13.98
CA ARG A 55 19.85 11.52 -15.39
C ARG A 55 20.13 12.78 -16.22
N LYS A 56 21.39 12.96 -16.61
CA LYS A 56 21.86 14.04 -17.52
C LYS A 56 21.41 13.83 -18.97
N ASP A 57 20.95 12.62 -19.30
CA ASP A 57 20.43 12.20 -20.61
C ASP A 57 18.98 12.65 -20.88
N LEU A 58 18.38 13.41 -19.96
CA LEU A 58 17.05 14.01 -20.14
C LEU A 58 17.13 15.51 -20.54
N GLU A 59 18.34 16.07 -20.63
CA GLU A 59 18.60 17.48 -21.00
C GLU A 59 18.94 17.67 -22.50
N ASP A 60 18.97 16.59 -23.29
CA ASP A 60 19.24 16.59 -24.75
C ASP A 60 17.95 16.57 -25.59
#